data_AF-A0A0D8XWM4-F1
#
_entry.id   AF-A0A0D8XWM4-F1
#
_cell.length_a   1.000
_cell.length_b   1.000
_cell.length_c   1.000
_cell.angle_alpha   90.00
_cell.angle_beta   90.00
_cell.angle_gamma   90.00
#
_symmetry.space_group_name_H-M   'P 1'
#
loop_
_entity.id
_entity.type
_entity.pdbx_description
1 polymer ?
#
loop_
_entity_poly.entity_id
_entity_poly.type
_entity_poly.pdbx_seq_one_letter_code
_entity_poly.pdbx_strand_id
1 'polypeptide(L)'
;MKHPTEMRGWNGVLSVGISLVSIMYAACGFFGYITYGEHVKESITLNMNDGLFDLGLKMLLALVVYTGYLLQLYTLATILRPSVIRCIEKRFNGTQKMLFIADHTIRSGIVILSFLFAVLIPNLENLIPLVGVTAGIFLALIIPAVVDVSTFLPSYLEHNRYTDVIILLLNNLFFLAIGVFFVIVGLDTNIQNLIK
;
A
#
# COMPACT_ATOMS: atom_id res chain seq x y z
N MET A 1 2.62 1.09 -22.94
CA MET A 1 4.09 1.05 -22.92
C MET A 1 4.58 0.50 -24.25
N LYS A 2 5.61 1.09 -24.85
CA LYS A 2 6.02 0.79 -26.23
C LYS A 2 6.87 -0.49 -26.36
N HIS A 3 7.65 -0.84 -25.31
CA HIS A 3 8.50 -2.04 -25.26
C HIS A 3 8.37 -2.76 -23.90
N PRO A 4 7.47 -3.76 -23.76
CA PRO A 4 7.21 -4.42 -22.47
C PRO A 4 8.32 -5.40 -22.03
N THR A 5 9.12 -5.89 -22.97
CA THR A 5 10.23 -6.81 -22.70
C THR A 5 11.38 -6.15 -21.94
N GLU A 6 11.57 -4.85 -22.09
CA GLU A 6 12.62 -4.04 -21.42
C GLU A 6 12.25 -3.67 -19.97
N MET A 7 11.03 -3.99 -19.52
CA MET A 7 10.63 -3.76 -18.13
C MET A 7 11.29 -4.78 -17.17
N ARG A 8 11.62 -5.96 -17.67
CA ARG A 8 12.13 -7.10 -16.90
C ARG A 8 13.65 -7.26 -17.10
N GLY A 9 14.33 -7.88 -16.14
CA GLY A 9 15.78 -8.11 -16.15
C GLY A 9 16.57 -7.20 -15.22
N TRP A 10 17.88 -7.45 -15.11
CA TRP A 10 18.77 -6.75 -14.16
C TRP A 10 18.82 -5.22 -14.39
N ASN A 11 18.95 -4.81 -15.65
CA ASN A 11 18.91 -3.41 -16.09
C ASN A 11 17.51 -2.98 -16.56
N GLY A 12 16.47 -3.74 -16.22
CA GLY A 12 15.09 -3.40 -16.56
C GLY A 12 14.60 -2.18 -15.78
N VAL A 13 13.65 -1.44 -16.35
CA VAL A 13 13.12 -0.21 -15.74
C VAL A 13 12.61 -0.44 -14.31
N LEU A 14 12.01 -1.60 -14.04
CA LEU A 14 11.49 -1.93 -12.70
C LEU A 14 12.63 -2.13 -11.68
N SER A 15 13.68 -2.86 -12.06
CA SER A 15 14.83 -3.15 -11.19
C SER A 15 15.60 -1.86 -10.86
N VAL A 16 15.87 -1.04 -11.87
CA VAL A 16 16.56 0.25 -11.72
C VAL A 16 15.71 1.24 -10.92
N GLY A 17 14.40 1.28 -11.15
CA GLY A 17 13.49 2.15 -10.39
C GLY A 17 13.44 1.80 -8.91
N ILE A 18 13.29 0.51 -8.58
CA ILE A 18 13.25 0.04 -7.18
C ILE A 18 14.60 0.28 -6.49
N SER A 19 15.73 0.00 -7.16
CA SER A 19 17.05 0.21 -6.58
C SER A 19 17.34 1.69 -6.31
N LEU A 20 16.98 2.58 -7.24
CA LEU A 20 17.12 4.03 -7.07
C LEU A 20 16.33 4.52 -5.85
N VAL A 21 15.06 4.16 -5.75
CA VAL A 21 14.20 4.55 -4.61
C VAL A 21 14.74 3.98 -3.30
N SER A 22 15.23 2.74 -3.30
CA SER A 22 15.81 2.10 -2.12
C SER A 22 17.06 2.84 -1.62
N ILE A 23 17.95 3.25 -2.54
CA ILE A 23 19.15 4.03 -2.19
C ILE A 23 18.76 5.39 -1.63
N MET A 24 17.78 6.07 -2.23
CA MET A 24 17.29 7.36 -1.73
C MET A 24 16.70 7.25 -0.33
N TYR A 25 15.87 6.24 -0.06
CA TYR A 25 15.30 6.00 1.27
C TYR A 25 16.37 5.63 2.29
N ALA A 26 17.34 4.77 1.92
CA ALA A 26 18.45 4.43 2.79
C ALA A 26 19.31 5.66 3.14
N ALA A 27 19.63 6.50 2.14
CA ALA A 27 20.38 7.73 2.36
C ALA A 27 19.61 8.70 3.27
N CYS A 28 18.31 8.90 3.03
CA CYS A 28 17.47 9.76 3.86
C CYS A 28 17.41 9.27 5.31
N GLY A 29 17.23 7.97 5.54
CA GLY A 29 17.25 7.36 6.87
C GLY A 29 18.61 7.50 7.56
N PHE A 30 19.70 7.23 6.83
CA PHE A 30 21.07 7.33 7.35
C PHE A 30 21.44 8.75 7.77
N PHE A 31 21.26 9.75 6.89
CA PHE A 31 21.55 11.14 7.21
C PHE A 31 20.59 11.72 8.27
N GLY A 32 19.32 11.29 8.26
CA GLY A 32 18.36 11.65 9.30
C GLY A 32 18.82 11.18 10.68
N TYR A 33 19.27 9.92 10.80
CA TYR A 33 19.77 9.38 12.05
C TYR A 33 21.06 10.05 12.52
N ILE A 34 22.02 10.32 11.63
CA ILE A 34 23.26 11.03 12.00
C ILE A 34 22.98 12.44 12.54
N THR A 35 21.97 13.13 11.99
CA THR A 35 21.67 14.52 12.36
C THR A 35 21.03 14.63 13.74
N TYR A 36 20.12 13.71 14.08
CA TYR A 36 19.30 13.80 15.30
C TYR A 36 19.67 12.77 16.38
N GLY A 37 20.44 11.74 16.03
CA GLY A 37 20.91 10.70 16.96
C GLY A 37 19.76 9.99 17.67
N GLU A 38 19.91 9.80 18.99
CA GLU A 38 18.90 9.14 19.84
C GLU A 38 17.65 10.00 20.10
N HIS A 39 17.64 11.27 19.68
CA HIS A 39 16.52 12.19 19.88
C HIS A 39 15.56 12.24 18.68
N VAL A 40 15.62 11.27 17.76
CA VAL A 40 14.68 11.17 16.63
C VAL A 40 13.27 10.92 17.16
N LYS A 41 12.35 11.85 16.88
CA LYS A 41 10.90 11.67 17.10
C LYS A 41 10.28 10.79 16.02
N GLU A 42 9.04 10.36 16.25
CA GLU A 42 8.22 9.50 15.38
C GLU A 42 8.26 9.86 13.88
N SER A 43 8.37 11.15 13.57
CA SER A 43 8.65 11.64 12.23
C SER A 43 9.79 12.65 12.26
N ILE A 44 10.68 12.56 11.27
CA ILE A 44 11.83 13.46 11.09
C ILE A 44 11.37 14.94 11.01
N THR A 45 10.17 15.19 10.49
CA THR A 45 9.62 16.55 10.38
C THR A 45 9.35 17.21 11.74
N LEU A 46 9.07 16.42 12.79
CA LEU A 46 8.86 16.91 14.17
C LEU A 46 10.18 17.30 14.86
N ASN A 47 11.31 16.90 14.30
CA ASN A 47 12.65 17.21 14.78
C ASN A 47 13.26 18.45 14.15
N MET A 48 12.64 19.00 13.10
CA MET A 48 13.07 20.24 12.47
C MET A 48 12.73 21.45 13.35
N ASN A 49 13.68 22.37 13.50
CA ASN A 49 13.49 23.62 14.23
C ASN A 49 12.59 24.58 13.42
N ASP A 50 12.26 25.74 14.01
CA ASP A 50 11.41 26.75 13.36
C ASP A 50 12.23 27.83 12.61
N GLY A 51 13.41 27.46 12.11
CA GLY A 51 14.18 28.33 11.22
C GLY A 51 13.46 28.57 9.89
N LEU A 52 13.79 29.67 9.21
CA LEU A 52 13.17 30.03 7.92
C LEU A 52 13.32 28.93 6.86
N PHE A 53 14.46 28.22 6.84
CA PHE A 53 14.72 27.12 5.91
C PHE A 53 13.86 25.88 6.23
N ASP A 54 13.82 25.50 7.50
CA ASP A 54 13.05 24.36 8.00
C ASP A 54 11.53 24.57 7.82
N LEU A 55 11.07 25.80 8.00
CA LEU A 55 9.68 26.18 7.70
C LEU A 55 9.36 25.97 6.22
N GLY A 56 10.27 26.37 5.32
CA GLY A 56 10.13 26.13 3.88
C GLY A 56 10.03 24.64 3.53
N LEU A 57 10.86 23.80 4.16
CA LEU A 57 10.83 22.35 4.00
C LEU A 57 9.52 21.73 4.52
N LYS A 58 9.05 22.15 5.70
CA LYS A 58 7.76 21.74 6.27
C LYS A 58 6.60 22.08 5.32
N MET A 59 6.61 23.28 4.74
CA MET A 59 5.60 23.71 3.76
C MET A 59 5.65 22.90 2.47
N LEU A 60 6.84 22.63 1.93
CA LEU A 60 7.00 21.79 0.74
C LEU A 60 6.51 20.36 1.00
N LEU A 61 6.87 19.78 2.15
CA LEU A 61 6.40 18.46 2.55
C LEU A 61 4.87 18.43 2.68
N ALA A 62 4.28 19.43 3.34
CA ALA A 62 2.83 19.55 3.46
C ALA A 62 2.14 19.62 2.09
N LEU A 63 2.71 20.37 1.13
CA LEU A 63 2.19 20.45 -0.24
C LEU A 63 2.26 19.11 -0.97
N VAL A 64 3.37 18.37 -0.82
CA VAL A 64 3.55 17.04 -1.41
C VAL A 64 2.54 16.05 -0.84
N VAL A 65 2.40 16.00 0.49
CA VAL A 65 1.45 15.12 1.18
C VAL A 65 0.01 15.47 0.81
N TYR A 66 -0.33 16.76 0.77
CA TYR A 66 -1.66 17.23 0.36
C TYR A 66 -1.99 16.78 -1.08
N THR A 67 -1.07 16.98 -2.01
CA THR A 67 -1.27 16.60 -3.41
C THR A 67 -1.37 15.08 -3.56
N GLY A 68 -0.52 14.32 -2.86
CA GLY A 68 -0.57 12.86 -2.84
C GLY A 68 -1.89 12.31 -2.30
N TYR A 69 -2.42 12.94 -1.23
CA TYR A 69 -3.71 12.56 -0.65
C TYR A 69 -4.88 12.75 -1.62
N LEU A 70 -4.90 13.85 -2.39
CA LEU A 70 -5.93 14.08 -3.41
C LEU A 70 -5.93 12.98 -4.49
N LEU A 71 -4.74 12.57 -4.94
CA LEU A 71 -4.61 11.51 -5.93
C LEU A 71 -5.06 10.15 -5.37
N GLN A 72 -4.69 9.83 -4.13
CA GLN A 72 -5.10 8.59 -3.47
C GLN A 72 -6.62 8.53 -3.27
N LEU A 73 -7.25 9.63 -2.86
CA LEU A 73 -8.70 9.73 -2.69
C LEU A 73 -9.45 9.50 -4.00
N TYR A 74 -8.94 10.06 -5.10
CA TYR A 74 -9.49 9.85 -6.44
C TYR A 74 -9.43 8.37 -6.85
N THR A 75 -8.26 7.73 -6.68
CA THR A 75 -8.10 6.30 -6.99
C THR A 75 -9.03 5.43 -6.15
N LEU A 76 -9.16 5.72 -4.85
CA LEU A 76 -10.06 4.98 -3.97
C LEU A 76 -11.54 5.14 -4.37
N ALA A 77 -11.98 6.37 -4.68
CA ALA A 77 -13.35 6.64 -5.09
C ALA A 77 -13.69 5.95 -6.43
N THR A 78 -12.76 5.96 -7.39
CA THR A 78 -12.95 5.33 -8.71
C THR A 78 -13.02 3.81 -8.63
N ILE A 79 -12.23 3.17 -7.77
CA ILE A 79 -12.28 1.72 -7.54
C ILE A 79 -13.58 1.30 -6.83
N LEU A 80 -14.05 2.07 -5.84
CA LEU A 80 -15.24 1.74 -5.06
C LEU A 80 -16.56 2.00 -5.81
N ARG A 81 -16.60 3.02 -6.67
CA ARG A 81 -17.78 3.43 -7.44
C ARG A 81 -18.54 2.28 -8.11
N PRO A 82 -17.94 1.43 -8.97
CA PRO A 82 -18.68 0.38 -9.67
C PRO A 82 -19.27 -0.68 -8.72
N SER A 83 -18.67 -0.91 -7.56
CA SER A 83 -19.18 -1.86 -6.56
C SER A 83 -20.41 -1.30 -5.86
N VAL A 84 -20.39 -0.02 -5.51
CA VAL A 84 -21.49 0.67 -4.83
C VAL A 84 -22.68 0.89 -5.78
N ILE A 85 -22.43 1.33 -7.02
CA ILE A 85 -23.48 1.52 -8.03
C ILE A 85 -24.24 0.22 -8.29
N ARG A 86 -23.52 -0.90 -8.47
CA ARG A 86 -24.15 -2.22 -8.66
C ARG A 86 -25.02 -2.63 -7.46
N CYS A 87 -24.63 -2.29 -6.24
CA CYS A 87 -25.41 -2.55 -5.03
C CYS A 87 -26.71 -1.72 -5.02
N ILE A 88 -26.62 -0.45 -5.40
CA ILE A 88 -27.73 0.51 -5.40
C ILE A 88 -28.73 0.21 -6.53
N GLU A 89 -28.25 -0.11 -7.73
CA GLU A 89 -29.10 -0.50 -8.87
C GLU A 89 -29.94 -1.74 -8.54
N LYS A 90 -29.32 -2.75 -7.92
CA LYS A 90 -30.03 -3.96 -7.47
C LYS A 90 -31.11 -3.69 -6.43
N ARG A 91 -30.99 -2.62 -5.64
CA ARG A 91 -31.87 -2.38 -4.47
C ARG A 91 -32.98 -1.36 -4.73
N PHE A 92 -32.78 -0.42 -5.65
CA PHE A 92 -33.65 0.78 -5.74
C PHE A 92 -34.00 1.23 -7.18
N ASN A 93 -33.91 0.36 -8.19
CA ASN A 93 -34.36 0.63 -9.57
C ASN A 93 -33.77 1.93 -10.21
N GLY A 94 -32.49 2.22 -9.94
CA GLY A 94 -31.63 3.01 -10.85
C GLY A 94 -32.12 4.40 -11.27
N THR A 95 -32.62 5.24 -10.35
CA THR A 95 -32.94 6.63 -10.68
C THR A 95 -31.67 7.49 -10.81
N GLN A 96 -31.54 8.30 -11.87
CA GLN A 96 -30.38 9.16 -12.16
C GLN A 96 -29.98 10.08 -10.99
N LYS A 97 -30.97 10.64 -10.26
CA LYS A 97 -30.71 11.46 -9.07
C LYS A 97 -30.01 10.67 -7.95
N MET A 98 -30.34 9.40 -7.80
CA MET A 98 -29.78 8.54 -6.76
C MET A 98 -28.36 8.10 -7.09
N LEU A 99 -28.04 7.92 -8.38
CA LEU A 99 -26.65 7.68 -8.82
C LEU A 99 -25.75 8.89 -8.50
N PHE A 100 -26.24 10.11 -8.72
CA PHE A 100 -25.50 11.32 -8.39
C PHE A 100 -25.29 11.47 -6.87
N ILE A 101 -26.34 11.20 -6.07
CA ILE A 101 -26.23 11.19 -4.60
C ILE A 101 -25.24 10.13 -4.15
N ALA A 102 -25.29 8.92 -4.70
CA ALA A 102 -24.38 7.83 -4.36
C ALA A 102 -22.92 8.21 -4.62
N ASP A 103 -22.61 8.80 -5.77
CA ASP A 103 -21.25 9.26 -6.10
C ASP A 103 -20.74 10.29 -5.09
N HIS A 104 -21.60 11.23 -4.68
CA HIS A 104 -21.25 12.24 -3.68
C HIS A 104 -21.07 11.61 -2.29
N THR A 105 -21.92 10.66 -1.91
CA THR A 105 -21.85 9.93 -0.63
C THR A 105 -20.58 9.08 -0.53
N ILE A 106 -20.15 8.43 -1.62
CA ILE A 106 -18.90 7.66 -1.62
C ILE A 106 -17.71 8.58 -1.36
N ARG A 107 -17.61 9.70 -2.09
CA ARG A 107 -16.50 10.64 -1.94
C ARG A 107 -16.45 11.25 -0.53
N SER A 108 -17.58 11.74 -0.05
CA SER A 108 -17.69 12.30 1.31
C SER A 108 -17.43 11.24 2.38
N GLY A 109 -17.95 10.03 2.21
CA GLY A 109 -17.74 8.91 3.14
C GLY A 109 -16.27 8.52 3.29
N ILE A 110 -15.51 8.46 2.20
CA ILE A 110 -14.08 8.16 2.25
C ILE A 110 -13.31 9.26 3.01
N VAL A 111 -13.65 10.53 2.80
CA VAL A 111 -13.01 11.66 3.50
C VAL A 111 -13.37 11.68 5.00
N ILE A 112 -14.63 11.39 5.34
CA ILE A 112 -15.06 11.31 6.73
C ILE A 112 -14.34 10.15 7.43
N LEU A 113 -14.19 9.01 6.75
CA LEU A 113 -13.49 7.85 7.30
C LEU A 113 -12.00 8.15 7.52
N SER A 114 -11.32 8.82 6.59
CA SER A 114 -9.92 9.19 6.76
C SER A 114 -9.73 10.20 7.89
N PHE A 115 -10.65 11.17 8.04
CA PHE A 115 -10.64 12.10 9.17
C PHE A 115 -10.87 11.38 10.50
N LEU A 116 -11.78 10.41 10.54
CA LEU A 116 -12.03 9.58 11.71
C LEU A 116 -10.77 8.82 12.13
N PHE A 117 -10.04 8.22 11.19
CA PHE A 117 -8.76 7.57 11.48
C PHE A 117 -7.71 8.55 12.00
N ALA A 118 -7.65 9.76 11.45
CA ALA A 118 -6.72 10.79 11.93
C ALA A 118 -7.01 11.23 13.38
N VAL A 119 -8.28 11.27 13.79
CA VAL A 119 -8.68 11.61 15.17
C VAL A 119 -8.46 10.44 16.13
N LEU A 120 -8.74 9.20 15.70
CA LEU A 120 -8.63 8.02 16.54
C LEU A 120 -7.19 7.61 16.85
N ILE A 121 -6.24 7.94 15.97
CA ILE A 121 -4.90 7.36 16.00
C ILE A 121 -3.86 8.48 16.12
N PRO A 122 -3.47 8.85 17.35
CA PRO A 122 -2.54 9.96 17.58
C PRO A 122 -1.08 9.62 17.24
N ASN A 123 -0.68 8.34 17.32
CA ASN A 123 0.70 7.90 17.11
C ASN A 123 0.84 7.16 15.78
N LEU A 124 1.43 7.82 14.78
CA LEU A 124 1.59 7.26 13.43
C LEU A 124 2.68 6.19 13.37
N GLU A 125 3.64 6.24 14.30
CA GLU A 125 4.76 5.29 14.37
C GLU A 125 4.29 3.84 14.51
N ASN A 126 3.26 3.58 15.31
CA ASN A 126 2.77 2.22 15.53
C ASN A 126 1.86 1.73 14.40
N LEU A 127 1.21 2.65 13.68
CA LEU A 127 0.24 2.29 12.64
C LEU A 127 0.90 1.97 11.30
N ILE A 128 1.92 2.73 10.90
CA ILE A 128 2.57 2.55 9.60
C ILE A 128 3.14 1.11 9.46
N PRO A 129 3.86 0.55 10.44
CA PRO A 129 4.34 -0.83 10.37
C PRO A 129 3.21 -1.85 10.45
N LEU A 130 2.16 -1.61 11.24
CA LEU A 130 1.00 -2.50 11.35
C LEU A 130 0.27 -2.64 10.00
N VAL A 131 -0.01 -1.52 9.34
CA VAL A 131 -0.67 -1.52 8.01
C VAL A 131 0.25 -2.12 6.95
N GLY A 132 1.56 -1.86 7.04
CA GLY A 132 2.55 -2.44 6.13
C GLY A 132 2.66 -3.97 6.24
N VAL A 133 2.74 -4.49 7.46
CA VAL A 133 2.80 -5.94 7.71
C VAL A 133 1.50 -6.63 7.30
N THR A 134 0.35 -5.99 7.53
CA THR A 134 -0.93 -6.56 7.12
C THR A 134 -1.15 -6.36 5.63
N ALA A 135 -1.70 -5.22 5.22
CA ALA A 135 -2.09 -4.97 3.84
C ALA A 135 -0.92 -5.08 2.85
N GLY A 136 0.28 -4.63 3.24
CA GLY A 136 1.46 -4.68 2.37
C GLY A 136 1.89 -6.12 2.04
N ILE A 137 1.99 -7.00 3.03
CA ILE A 137 2.38 -8.41 2.81
C ILE A 137 1.28 -9.18 2.10
N PHE A 138 0.01 -8.89 2.40
CA PHE A 138 -1.12 -9.45 1.65
C PHE A 138 -1.01 -9.10 0.15
N LEU A 139 -0.73 -7.85 -0.19
CA LEU A 139 -0.62 -7.40 -1.58
C LEU A 139 0.68 -7.84 -2.27
N ALA A 140 1.78 -7.96 -1.53
CA ALA A 140 3.09 -8.28 -2.11
C ALA A 140 3.32 -9.79 -2.31
N LEU A 141 2.83 -10.63 -1.40
CA LEU A 141 3.11 -12.08 -1.40
C LEU A 141 1.85 -12.92 -1.59
N ILE A 142 0.82 -12.71 -0.77
CA ILE A 142 -0.33 -13.62 -0.70
C ILE A 142 -1.21 -13.49 -1.95
N ILE A 143 -1.63 -12.28 -2.31
CA ILE A 143 -2.51 -12.06 -3.46
C ILE A 143 -1.85 -12.50 -4.78
N PRO A 144 -0.59 -12.13 -5.10
CA PRO A 144 0.07 -12.60 -6.31
C PRO A 144 0.17 -14.12 -6.37
N ALA A 145 0.53 -14.80 -5.27
CA ALA A 145 0.62 -16.26 -5.24
C ALA A 145 -0.74 -16.94 -5.47
N VAL A 146 -1.82 -16.42 -4.86
CA VAL A 146 -3.17 -16.95 -5.06
C VAL A 146 -3.65 -16.74 -6.50
N VAL A 147 -3.39 -15.57 -7.07
CA VAL A 147 -3.77 -15.25 -8.46
C VAL A 147 -2.98 -16.10 -9.45
N ASP A 148 -1.68 -16.30 -9.23
CA ASP A 148 -0.81 -17.12 -10.08
C ASP A 148 -1.28 -18.58 -10.11
N VAL A 149 -1.54 -19.18 -8.94
CA VAL A 149 -2.10 -20.55 -8.85
C VAL A 149 -3.47 -20.61 -9.51
N SER A 150 -4.38 -19.70 -9.20
CA SER A 150 -5.76 -19.75 -9.73
C SER A 150 -5.83 -19.59 -11.25
N THR A 151 -4.90 -18.84 -11.83
CA THR A 151 -4.89 -18.53 -13.27
C THR A 151 -4.17 -19.61 -14.07
N PHE A 152 -2.99 -20.07 -13.62
CA PHE A 152 -2.14 -20.94 -14.43
C PHE A 152 -2.31 -22.43 -14.15
N LEU A 153 -2.78 -22.83 -12.96
CA LEU A 153 -3.02 -24.23 -12.62
C LEU A 153 -3.92 -24.98 -13.63
N PRO A 154 -5.10 -24.46 -14.05
CA PRO A 154 -5.94 -25.16 -15.02
C PRO A 154 -5.23 -25.35 -16.36
N SER A 155 -4.49 -24.35 -16.83
CA SER A 155 -3.79 -24.39 -18.12
C SER A 155 -2.69 -25.46 -18.16
N TYR A 156 -1.94 -25.64 -17.06
CA TYR A 156 -0.90 -26.67 -16.97
C TYR A 156 -1.47 -28.09 -16.83
N LEU A 157 -2.61 -28.25 -16.15
CA LEU A 157 -3.30 -29.54 -16.03
C LEU A 157 -3.85 -30.01 -17.39
N GLU A 158 -4.43 -29.11 -18.18
CA GLU A 158 -4.92 -29.43 -19.53
C GLU A 158 -3.81 -29.92 -20.48
N HIS A 159 -2.59 -29.38 -20.34
CA HIS A 159 -1.44 -29.77 -21.16
C HIS A 159 -0.65 -30.96 -20.59
N ASN A 160 -1.15 -31.62 -19.52
CA ASN A 160 -0.54 -32.79 -18.90
C ASN A 160 0.92 -32.56 -18.42
N ARG A 161 1.27 -31.31 -18.08
CA ARG A 161 2.63 -30.89 -17.68
C ARG A 161 2.83 -31.02 -16.16
N TYR A 162 2.82 -32.26 -15.65
CA TYR A 162 2.85 -32.54 -14.21
C TYR A 162 4.05 -31.93 -13.46
N THR A 163 5.24 -31.92 -14.05
CA THR A 163 6.44 -31.34 -13.42
C THR A 163 6.28 -29.83 -13.21
N ASP A 164 5.72 -29.12 -14.19
CA ASP A 164 5.50 -27.67 -14.09
C ASP A 164 4.39 -27.33 -13.09
N VAL A 165 3.36 -28.17 -12.97
CA VAL A 165 2.33 -28.04 -11.93
C VAL A 165 2.95 -28.14 -10.53
N ILE A 166 3.84 -29.12 -10.31
CA ILE A 166 4.50 -29.30 -9.01
C ILE A 166 5.40 -28.10 -8.69
N ILE A 167 6.17 -27.61 -9.66
CA ILE A 167 7.04 -26.43 -9.47
C ILE A 167 6.22 -25.18 -9.16
N LEU A 168 5.13 -24.95 -9.91
CA LEU A 168 4.22 -23.83 -9.70
C LEU A 168 3.62 -23.85 -8.30
N LEU A 169 3.09 -25.01 -7.87
CA LEU A 169 2.48 -25.16 -6.56
C LEU A 169 3.51 -25.01 -5.44
N LEU A 170 4.71 -25.58 -5.59
CA LEU A 170 5.77 -25.49 -4.60
C LEU A 170 6.24 -24.04 -4.39
N ASN A 171 6.50 -23.32 -5.49
CA ASN A 171 6.94 -21.92 -5.43
C ASN A 171 5.87 -21.02 -4.80
N ASN A 172 4.61 -21.16 -5.22
CA ASN A 172 3.52 -20.34 -4.68
C ASN A 172 3.18 -20.70 -3.23
N LEU A 173 3.28 -21.97 -2.86
CA LEU A 173 3.12 -22.41 -1.47
C LEU A 173 4.24 -21.82 -0.59
N PHE A 174 5.47 -21.74 -1.09
CA PHE A 174 6.58 -21.11 -0.40
C PHE A 174 6.33 -19.62 -0.16
N PHE A 175 5.90 -18.87 -1.18
CA PHE A 175 5.55 -17.45 -1.01
C PHE A 175 4.38 -17.23 -0.05
N LEU A 176 3.36 -18.09 -0.11
CA LEU A 176 2.21 -18.04 0.79
C LEU A 176 2.63 -18.32 2.24
N ALA A 177 3.45 -19.36 2.47
CA ALA A 177 3.95 -19.71 3.79
C ALA A 177 4.78 -18.57 4.41
N ILE A 178 5.68 -17.96 3.64
CA ILE A 178 6.44 -16.80 4.07
C ILE A 178 5.53 -15.60 4.35
N GLY A 179 4.56 -15.34 3.48
CA GLY A 179 3.60 -14.25 3.67
C GLY A 179 2.81 -14.40 4.97
N VAL A 180 2.25 -15.58 5.22
CA VAL A 180 1.52 -15.88 6.46
C VAL A 180 2.42 -15.77 7.68
N PHE A 181 3.64 -16.30 7.60
CA PHE A 181 4.63 -16.20 8.69
C PHE A 181 4.91 -14.73 9.05
N PHE A 182 5.19 -13.88 8.07
CA PHE A 182 5.46 -12.46 8.34
C PHE A 182 4.23 -11.72 8.87
N VAL A 183 3.03 -12.03 8.38
CA VAL A 183 1.80 -11.43 8.92
C VAL A 183 1.63 -11.79 10.40
N ILE A 184 1.83 -13.06 10.78
CA ILE A 184 1.70 -13.51 12.17
C ILE A 184 2.74 -12.85 13.07
N VAL A 185 4.03 -12.96 12.72
CA VAL A 185 5.13 -12.42 13.52
C VAL A 185 5.06 -10.91 13.63
N GLY A 186 4.76 -10.24 12.52
CA GLY A 186 4.67 -8.79 12.50
C GLY A 186 3.41 -8.29 13.23
N LEU A 187 2.28 -8.99 13.16
CA LEU A 187 1.10 -8.64 13.96
C LEU A 187 1.40 -8.76 15.46
N ASP A 188 2.02 -9.86 15.89
CA ASP A 188 2.38 -10.07 17.29
C ASP A 188 3.29 -8.95 17.81
N THR A 189 4.36 -8.64 17.06
CA THR A 189 5.31 -7.57 17.44
C THR A 189 4.63 -6.20 17.52
N ASN A 190 3.79 -5.87 16.54
CA ASN A 190 3.13 -4.56 16.51
C ASN A 190 2.04 -4.43 17.58
N ILE A 191 1.29 -5.49 17.87
CA ILE A 191 0.27 -5.48 18.93
C ILE A 191 0.94 -5.35 20.30
N GLN A 192 2.05 -6.05 20.54
CA GLN A 192 2.81 -5.90 21.79
C GLN A 192 3.33 -4.47 21.99
N ASN A 193 3.78 -3.81 20.93
CA ASN A 193 4.19 -2.40 20.98
C ASN A 193 3.01 -1.44 21.19
N LEU A 194 1.80 -1.81 20.78
CA LEU A 194 0.60 -0.99 20.96
C LEU A 194 0.01 -1.10 22.37
N ILE A 195 0.27 -2.21 23.07
CA ILE A 195 -0.24 -2.49 24.42
C ILE A 195 0.69 -1.95 25.52
N LYS A 196 1.98 -1.75 25.22
CA LYS A 196 2.95 -1.09 26.12
C LYS A 196 2.74 0.42 26.16
#